data_AF-A0A3R7PS88-F1
#
_entry.id   AF-A0A3R7PS88-F1
#
_cell.length_a   1.000
_cell.length_b   1.000
_cell.length_c   1.000
_cell.angle_alpha   90.00
_cell.angle_beta   90.00
_cell.angle_gamma   90.00
#
_symmetry.space_group_name_H-M   'P 1'
#
loop_
_entity.id
_entity.type
_entity.pdbx_description
1 polymer ?
#
loop_
_entity_poly.entity_id
_entity_poly.type
_entity_poly.pdbx_seq_one_letter_code
_entity_poly.pdbx_strand_id
1 'polypeptide(L)'
;MATSVLSPVKTEDQILQDSMLEDDPNDNSATNEEEKTKPRWGPYHKGAKELASLYSKESVATIMSLFQNFIRPFREHHIDPTSITRHDFIETNGDNFMLTLPGLMSMTWNFCTKTNEQIQANYYWFSYLYLLAIFVSLTNQIHKWSHTYFGLPRWVTILQ
;
A
#
# COMPACT_ATOMS: atom_id res chain seq x y z
N MET A 1 -25.96 -16.25 3.43
CA MET A 1 -25.20 -17.23 4.23
C MET A 1 -23.74 -17.11 3.85
N ALA A 2 -22.92 -16.47 4.69
CA ALA A 2 -21.49 -16.37 4.47
C ALA A 2 -20.85 -17.66 4.96
N THR A 3 -20.56 -18.58 4.04
CA THR A 3 -19.78 -19.77 4.34
C THR A 3 -18.39 -19.30 4.74
N SER A 4 -18.07 -19.43 6.03
CA SER A 4 -16.73 -19.24 6.56
C SER A 4 -15.78 -20.20 5.83
N VAL A 5 -15.07 -19.70 4.82
CA VAL A 5 -13.95 -20.41 4.18
C VAL A 5 -12.77 -20.34 5.14
N LEU A 6 -12.84 -21.11 6.23
CA LEU A 6 -11.65 -21.42 7.01
C LEU A 6 -10.91 -22.48 6.18
N SER A 7 -9.83 -22.07 5.53
CA SER A 7 -8.88 -23.00 4.93
C SER A 7 -8.50 -24.06 5.97
N PRO A 8 -8.47 -25.35 5.63
CA PRO A 8 -7.99 -26.37 6.57
C PRO A 8 -6.59 -25.99 7.06
N VAL A 9 -6.34 -26.20 8.36
CA VAL A 9 -5.04 -25.91 8.96
C VAL A 9 -3.99 -26.76 8.25
N LYS A 10 -2.99 -26.10 7.65
CA LYS A 10 -1.89 -26.75 6.94
C LYS A 10 -1.04 -27.56 7.90
N THR A 11 -0.52 -28.70 7.44
CA THR A 11 0.46 -29.48 8.19
C THR A 11 1.83 -28.80 8.19
N GLU A 12 2.69 -29.12 9.16
CA GLU A 12 4.06 -28.58 9.22
C GLU A 12 4.85 -28.87 7.94
N ASP A 13 4.68 -30.06 7.36
CA ASP A 13 5.31 -30.43 6.08
C ASP A 13 4.83 -29.54 4.91
N GLN A 14 3.53 -29.24 4.86
CA GLN A 14 2.97 -28.34 3.84
C GLN A 14 3.47 -26.91 4.03
N ILE A 15 3.56 -26.45 5.28
CA ILE A 15 4.12 -25.14 5.60
C ILE A 15 5.58 -25.09 5.16
N LEU A 16 6.38 -26.10 5.49
CA LEU A 16 7.80 -26.14 5.14
C LEU A 16 8.03 -26.18 3.62
N GLN A 17 7.23 -26.95 2.88
CA GLN A 17 7.37 -27.10 1.42
C GLN A 17 6.85 -25.91 0.61
N ASP A 18 5.87 -25.19 1.14
CA ASP A 18 5.23 -24.05 0.46
C ASP A 18 5.63 -22.69 1.05
N SER A 19 6.43 -22.68 2.12
CA SER A 19 7.04 -21.46 2.67
C SER A 19 8.17 -20.96 1.78
N MET A 20 8.35 -19.65 1.81
CA MET A 20 9.52 -19.00 1.26
C MET A 20 10.75 -19.35 2.11
N LEU A 21 11.89 -19.56 1.47
CA LEU A 21 13.17 -19.68 2.15
C LEU A 21 13.52 -18.37 2.88
N GLU A 22 14.28 -18.45 3.98
CA GLU A 22 14.79 -17.27 4.66
C GLU A 22 15.88 -16.58 3.82
N ASP A 23 15.99 -15.26 3.95
CA ASP A 23 17.03 -14.49 3.26
C ASP A 23 18.40 -14.89 3.78
N ASP A 24 19.21 -15.51 2.93
CA ASP A 24 20.55 -16.00 3.26
C ASP A 24 21.60 -15.23 2.46
N PRO A 25 22.40 -14.35 3.10
CA PRO A 25 23.41 -13.53 2.43
C PRO A 25 24.48 -14.31 1.67
N ASN A 26 24.64 -15.61 1.93
CA ASN A 26 25.64 -16.46 1.27
C ASN A 26 25.03 -17.42 0.23
N ASP A 27 23.73 -17.31 -0.07
CA ASP A 27 23.01 -18.11 -1.08
C ASP A 27 23.04 -19.63 -0.84
N ASN A 28 23.19 -20.07 0.42
CA ASN A 28 23.12 -21.50 0.78
C ASN A 28 21.67 -22.00 0.96
N SER A 29 20.70 -21.09 1.09
CA SER A 29 19.28 -21.46 1.23
C SER A 29 18.65 -22.02 -0.05
N ALA A 30 19.11 -21.58 -1.23
CA ALA A 30 18.56 -22.01 -2.51
C ALA A 30 19.11 -23.40 -2.92
N THR A 31 18.20 -24.38 -3.04
CA THR A 31 18.57 -25.78 -3.28
C THR A 31 18.64 -26.14 -4.77
N ASN A 32 18.14 -25.28 -5.65
CA ASN A 32 18.09 -25.50 -7.09
C ASN A 32 18.37 -24.20 -7.89
N GLU A 33 18.74 -24.33 -9.17
CA GLU A 33 19.08 -23.18 -10.03
C GLU A 33 17.90 -22.26 -10.34
N GLU A 34 16.66 -22.77 -10.28
CA GLU A 34 15.47 -21.94 -10.50
C GLU A 34 15.24 -20.96 -9.34
N GLU A 35 15.49 -21.38 -8.09
CA GLU A 35 15.41 -20.54 -6.88
C GLU A 35 16.48 -19.44 -6.88
N LYS A 36 17.62 -19.67 -7.54
CA LYS A 36 18.71 -18.68 -7.67
C LYS A 36 18.44 -17.64 -8.75
N THR A 37 17.70 -18.01 -9.79
CA THR A 37 17.53 -17.16 -11.00
C THR A 37 16.20 -16.42 -11.03
N LYS A 38 15.14 -16.97 -10.41
CA LYS A 38 13.83 -16.32 -10.35
C LYS A 38 13.73 -15.40 -9.14
N PRO A 39 13.03 -14.26 -9.25
CA PRO A 39 12.72 -13.45 -8.09
C PRO A 39 11.89 -14.28 -7.11
N ARG A 40 12.36 -14.33 -5.85
CA ARG A 40 11.73 -15.05 -4.74
C ARG A 40 10.29 -14.59 -4.47
N TRP A 41 9.99 -13.35 -4.81
CA TRP A 41 8.72 -12.65 -4.61
C TRP A 41 7.97 -12.47 -5.94
N GLY A 42 6.65 -12.36 -5.89
CA GLY A 42 5.81 -12.03 -7.05
C GLY A 42 4.84 -13.13 -7.47
N PRO A 43 4.18 -12.99 -8.63
CA PRO A 43 3.04 -13.83 -9.02
C PRO A 43 3.41 -15.30 -9.26
N TYR A 44 4.69 -15.60 -9.41
CA TYR A 44 5.18 -16.96 -9.61
C TYR A 44 5.41 -17.73 -8.30
N HIS A 45 5.41 -17.04 -7.15
CA HIS A 45 5.59 -17.63 -5.82
C HIS A 45 4.41 -18.52 -5.44
N LYS A 46 4.66 -19.67 -4.79
CA LYS A 46 3.64 -20.68 -4.45
C LYS A 46 2.50 -20.10 -3.61
N GLY A 47 2.83 -19.37 -2.55
CA GLY A 47 1.82 -18.70 -1.71
C GLY A 47 0.99 -17.65 -2.45
N ALA A 48 1.58 -16.94 -3.43
CA ALA A 48 0.84 -15.97 -4.24
C ALA A 48 -0.15 -16.68 -5.20
N LYS A 49 0.24 -17.83 -5.77
CA LYS A 49 -0.63 -18.67 -6.61
C LYS A 49 -1.77 -19.30 -5.82
N GLU A 50 -1.48 -19.76 -4.60
CA GLU A 50 -2.51 -20.29 -3.70
C GLU A 50 -3.51 -19.21 -3.29
N LEU A 51 -3.04 -18.02 -2.90
CA LEU A 51 -3.94 -16.91 -2.64
C LEU A 51 -4.77 -16.56 -3.88
N ALA A 52 -4.18 -16.53 -5.07
CA ALA A 52 -4.90 -16.26 -6.31
C ALA A 52 -5.93 -17.34 -6.66
N SER A 53 -5.73 -18.60 -6.27
CA SER A 53 -6.67 -19.69 -6.53
C SER A 53 -7.91 -19.66 -5.62
N LEU A 54 -7.83 -18.96 -4.47
CA LEU A 54 -8.97 -18.78 -3.55
C LEU A 54 -10.02 -17.77 -4.05
N TYR A 55 -9.70 -16.98 -5.07
CA TYR A 55 -10.59 -15.95 -5.62
C TYR A 55 -10.91 -16.24 -7.10
N SER A 56 -12.08 -15.79 -7.57
CA SER A 56 -12.40 -15.89 -9.00
C SER A 56 -11.45 -15.02 -9.82
N LYS A 57 -11.20 -15.40 -11.08
CA LYS A 57 -10.33 -14.63 -11.99
C LYS A 57 -10.77 -13.16 -12.11
N GLU A 58 -12.07 -12.90 -12.10
CA GLU A 58 -12.65 -11.56 -12.15
C GLU A 58 -12.42 -10.78 -10.86
N SER A 59 -12.58 -11.42 -9.69
CA SER A 59 -12.30 -10.80 -8.39
C SER A 59 -10.82 -10.47 -8.23
N VAL A 60 -9.92 -11.39 -8.59
CA VAL A 60 -8.47 -11.16 -8.56
C VAL A 60 -8.08 -10.02 -9.51
N ALA A 61 -8.61 -10.01 -10.74
CA ALA A 61 -8.32 -8.98 -11.72
C ALA A 61 -8.82 -7.59 -11.25
N THR A 62 -10.00 -7.53 -10.62
CA THR A 62 -10.57 -6.28 -10.11
C THR A 62 -9.76 -5.74 -8.92
N ILE A 63 -9.41 -6.60 -7.96
CA ILE A 63 -8.58 -6.22 -6.81
C ILE A 63 -7.19 -5.77 -7.30
N MET A 64 -6.54 -6.54 -8.17
CA MET A 64 -5.23 -6.15 -8.70
C MET A 64 -5.29 -4.86 -9.50
N SER A 65 -6.32 -4.65 -10.30
CA SER A 65 -6.55 -3.38 -11.00
C SER A 65 -6.60 -2.18 -10.04
N LEU A 66 -7.34 -2.32 -8.93
CA LEU A 66 -7.47 -1.25 -7.92
C LEU A 66 -6.13 -0.97 -7.21
N PHE A 67 -5.36 -2.01 -6.89
CA PHE A 67 -4.10 -1.86 -6.13
C PHE A 67 -2.87 -1.62 -7.00
N GLN A 68 -2.95 -1.88 -8.31
CA GLN A 68 -1.81 -1.74 -9.21
C GLN A 68 -1.28 -0.31 -9.24
N ASN A 69 -2.18 0.69 -9.22
CA ASN A 69 -1.77 2.10 -9.20
C ASN A 69 -1.13 2.50 -7.87
N PHE A 70 -1.47 1.84 -6.76
CA PHE A 70 -0.81 2.10 -5.47
C PHE A 70 0.54 1.41 -5.35
N ILE A 71 0.68 0.17 -5.82
CA ILE A 71 1.91 -0.63 -5.65
C ILE A 71 2.97 -0.26 -6.69
N ARG A 72 2.55 0.11 -7.90
CA ARG A 72 3.47 0.42 -9.01
C ARG A 72 4.44 1.57 -8.69
N PRO A 73 4.01 2.71 -8.12
CA PRO A 73 4.92 3.79 -7.72
C PRO A 73 6.00 3.33 -6.73
N PHE A 74 5.64 2.49 -5.74
CA PHE A 74 6.63 1.93 -4.81
C PHE A 74 7.66 1.06 -5.53
N ARG A 75 7.22 0.21 -6.47
CA ARG A 75 8.13 -0.63 -7.25
C ARG A 75 9.08 0.20 -8.11
N GLU A 76 8.55 1.22 -8.78
CA GLU A 76 9.34 2.14 -9.61
C GLU A 76 10.33 2.95 -8.76
N HIS A 77 9.94 3.35 -7.56
CA HIS A 77 10.81 4.04 -6.60
C HIS A 77 12.02 3.20 -6.15
N HIS A 78 11.86 1.90 -5.94
CA HIS A 78 13.00 1.03 -5.60
C HIS A 78 13.98 0.83 -6.76
N ILE A 79 13.53 1.05 -8.01
CA ILE A 79 14.38 0.99 -9.21
C ILE A 79 15.08 2.34 -9.43
N ASP A 80 14.34 3.45 -9.38
CA ASP A 80 14.86 4.82 -9.45
C ASP A 80 14.24 5.66 -8.32
N PRO A 81 14.95 5.89 -7.20
CA PRO A 81 14.41 6.65 -6.08
C PRO A 81 14.18 8.12 -6.41
N THR A 82 14.88 8.65 -7.43
CA THR A 82 14.78 10.05 -7.84
C THR A 82 13.65 10.32 -8.83
N SER A 83 13.01 9.28 -9.37
CA SER A 83 11.89 9.43 -10.32
C SER A 83 10.79 10.35 -9.80
N ILE A 84 10.43 10.21 -8.51
CA ILE A 84 9.43 11.04 -7.83
C ILE A 84 9.74 12.55 -7.86
N THR A 85 11.01 12.94 -7.99
CA THR A 85 11.40 14.35 -8.05
C THR A 85 10.97 15.01 -9.36
N ARG A 86 10.73 14.21 -10.41
CA ARG A 86 10.42 14.65 -11.77
C ARG A 86 8.92 14.71 -12.05
N HIS A 87 8.10 14.15 -11.16
CA HIS A 87 6.64 14.17 -11.26
C HIS A 87 6.08 15.55 -10.90
N ASP A 88 4.94 15.93 -11.45
CA ASP A 88 4.23 17.14 -11.01
C ASP A 88 3.48 16.91 -9.67
N PHE A 89 2.79 17.93 -9.16
CA PHE A 89 2.07 17.83 -7.88
C PHE A 89 0.95 16.79 -7.91
N ILE A 90 0.25 16.65 -9.03
CA ILE A 90 -0.90 15.75 -9.17
C ILE A 90 -0.40 14.32 -9.27
N GLU A 91 0.60 14.05 -10.10
CA GLU A 91 1.21 12.73 -10.24
C GLU A 91 1.87 12.25 -8.95
N THR A 92 2.44 13.16 -8.16
CA THR A 92 3.06 12.81 -6.86
C THR A 92 2.02 12.44 -5.80
N ASN A 93 0.91 13.18 -5.72
CA ASN A 93 -0.02 13.11 -4.57
C ASN A 93 -1.40 12.52 -4.89
N GLY A 94 -1.74 12.36 -6.16
CA GLY A 94 -3.09 12.03 -6.62
C GLY A 94 -3.66 10.75 -6.01
N ASP A 95 -2.86 9.69 -5.96
CA ASP A 95 -3.27 8.42 -5.36
C ASP A 95 -3.52 8.55 -3.85
N ASN A 96 -2.68 9.31 -3.13
CA ASN A 96 -2.88 9.53 -1.69
C ASN A 96 -4.15 10.35 -1.42
N PHE A 97 -4.41 11.38 -2.23
CA PHE A 97 -5.67 12.13 -2.14
C PHE A 97 -6.88 11.24 -2.44
N MET A 98 -6.81 10.42 -3.49
CA MET A 98 -7.87 9.47 -3.83
C MET A 98 -8.17 8.48 -2.70
N LEU A 99 -7.14 7.99 -2.00
CA LEU A 99 -7.28 7.11 -0.85
C LEU A 99 -8.02 7.78 0.33
N THR A 100 -7.77 9.08 0.56
CA THR A 100 -8.38 9.82 1.68
C THR A 100 -9.81 10.30 1.39
N LEU A 101 -10.19 10.40 0.11
CA LEU A 101 -11.49 10.94 -0.31
C LEU A 101 -12.70 10.25 0.33
N PRO A 102 -12.82 8.91 0.40
CA PRO A 102 -13.99 8.26 1.01
C PRO A 102 -14.23 8.66 2.47
N GLY A 103 -13.16 8.80 3.26
CA GLY A 103 -13.24 9.24 4.66
C GLY A 103 -13.71 10.69 4.77
N LEU A 104 -13.16 11.57 3.93
CA LEU A 104 -13.54 12.99 3.90
C LEU A 104 -14.96 13.21 3.36
N MET A 105 -15.38 12.44 2.36
CA MET A 105 -16.75 12.46 1.83
C MET A 105 -17.75 12.01 2.90
N SER A 106 -17.44 10.93 3.63
CA SER A 106 -18.27 10.49 4.76
C SER A 106 -18.37 11.57 5.84
N MET A 107 -17.26 12.20 6.22
CA MET A 107 -17.26 13.31 7.18
C MET A 107 -18.13 14.49 6.69
N THR A 108 -17.98 14.87 5.42
CA THR A 108 -18.75 15.96 4.80
C THR A 108 -20.24 15.64 4.79
N TRP A 109 -20.61 14.41 4.44
CA TRP A 109 -22.00 13.95 4.50
C TRP A 109 -22.57 14.07 5.91
N ASN A 110 -21.81 13.68 6.94
CA ASN A 110 -22.24 13.82 8.33
C ASN A 110 -22.47 15.29 8.70
N PHE A 111 -21.60 16.20 8.28
CA PHE A 111 -21.77 17.64 8.54
C PHE A 111 -22.97 18.25 7.80
N CYS A 112 -23.32 17.72 6.62
CA CYS A 112 -24.49 18.18 5.87
C CYS A 112 -25.83 17.61 6.38
N THR A 113 -25.81 16.49 7.12
CA THR A 113 -27.04 15.74 7.45
C THR A 113 -27.36 15.62 8.94
N LYS A 114 -26.36 15.77 9.83
CA LYS A 114 -26.54 15.61 11.28
C LYS A 114 -26.70 16.95 12.01
N THR A 115 -27.29 16.90 13.19
CA THR A 115 -27.39 18.09 14.06
C THR A 115 -26.05 18.42 14.72
N ASN A 116 -25.92 19.65 15.22
CA ASN A 116 -24.71 20.11 15.89
C ASN A 116 -24.36 19.24 17.12
N GLU A 117 -25.36 18.80 17.89
CA GLU A 117 -25.14 17.97 19.07
C GLU A 117 -24.53 16.61 18.70
N GLN A 118 -25.03 16.00 17.62
CA GLN A 118 -24.50 14.73 17.11
C GLN A 118 -23.07 14.87 16.56
N ILE A 119 -22.77 16.01 15.95
CA ILE A 119 -21.43 16.32 15.45
C ILE A 119 -20.46 16.51 16.61
N GLN A 120 -20.84 17.30 17.62
CA GLN A 120 -20.02 17.56 18.81
C GLN A 120 -19.71 16.28 19.58
N ALA A 121 -20.69 15.36 19.70
CA ALA A 121 -20.48 14.06 20.32
C ALA A 121 -19.41 13.20 19.62
N ASN A 122 -19.19 13.41 18.32
CA ASN A 122 -18.21 12.67 17.51
C ASN A 122 -17.02 13.54 17.06
N TYR A 123 -16.84 14.73 17.65
CA TYR A 123 -15.88 15.72 17.18
C TYR A 123 -14.43 15.21 17.17
N TYR A 124 -14.05 14.44 18.18
CA TYR A 124 -12.72 13.83 18.27
C TYR A 124 -12.44 12.89 17.08
N TRP A 125 -13.45 12.13 16.64
CA TRP A 125 -13.33 11.20 15.53
C TRP A 125 -13.18 11.93 14.19
N PHE A 126 -13.98 12.97 13.97
CA PHE A 126 -13.84 13.80 12.77
C PHE A 126 -12.49 14.53 12.73
N SER A 127 -12.02 15.03 13.88
CA SER A 127 -10.69 15.65 13.99
C SER A 127 -9.58 14.68 13.68
N TYR A 128 -9.65 13.45 14.20
CA TYR A 128 -8.71 12.38 13.89
C TYR A 128 -8.71 12.03 12.40
N LEU A 129 -9.88 11.79 11.80
CA LEU A 129 -10.00 11.46 10.37
C LEU A 129 -9.48 12.59 9.48
N TYR A 130 -9.74 13.84 9.83
CA TYR A 130 -9.27 15.00 9.09
C TYR A 130 -7.74 15.13 9.14
N LEU A 131 -7.14 15.01 10.32
CA LEU A 131 -5.68 15.04 10.47
C LEU A 131 -5.03 13.84 9.77
N LEU A 132 -5.58 12.64 9.94
CA LEU A 132 -5.10 11.44 9.24
C LEU A 132 -5.12 11.64 7.73
N ALA A 133 -6.20 12.21 7.18
CA ALA A 133 -6.29 12.50 5.76
C ALA A 133 -5.19 13.46 5.31
N ILE A 134 -4.95 14.57 6.03
CA ILE A 134 -3.87 15.51 5.72
C ILE A 134 -2.50 14.81 5.71
N PHE A 135 -2.19 14.03 6.74
CA PHE A 135 -0.90 13.34 6.81
C PHE A 135 -0.73 12.33 5.68
N VAL A 136 -1.74 11.50 5.41
CA VAL A 136 -1.70 10.51 4.32
C VAL A 136 -1.56 11.21 2.97
N SER A 137 -2.28 12.31 2.71
CA SER A 137 -2.17 13.06 1.45
C SER A 137 -0.79 13.65 1.21
N LEU A 138 -0.06 14.02 2.27
CA LEU A 138 1.23 14.69 2.17
C LEU A 138 2.45 13.76 2.25
N THR A 139 2.28 12.48 2.57
CA THR A 139 3.43 11.56 2.73
C THR A 139 4.29 11.49 1.47
N ASN A 140 3.69 11.40 0.28
CA ASN A 140 4.45 11.36 -0.98
C ASN A 140 5.15 12.69 -1.26
N GLN A 141 4.55 13.82 -0.89
CA GLN A 141 5.17 15.13 -1.04
C GLN A 141 6.43 15.27 -0.17
N ILE A 142 6.35 14.81 1.08
CA ILE A 142 7.47 14.80 2.02
C ILE A 142 8.56 13.82 1.53
N HIS A 143 8.15 12.65 1.03
CA HIS A 143 9.07 11.68 0.41
C HIS A 143 9.76 12.25 -0.84
N LYS A 144 9.04 13.02 -1.66
CA LYS A 144 9.65 13.73 -2.79
C LYS A 144 10.71 14.73 -2.31
N TRP A 145 10.41 15.47 -1.24
CA TRP A 145 11.36 16.43 -0.69
C TRP A 145 12.62 15.77 -0.17
N SER A 146 12.56 14.60 0.47
CA SER A 146 13.76 13.88 0.95
C SER A 146 14.74 13.50 -0.17
N HIS A 147 14.25 13.33 -1.41
CA HIS A 147 15.08 13.08 -2.59
C HIS A 147 15.43 14.34 -3.41
N THR A 148 14.93 15.51 -3.01
CA THR A 148 15.17 16.79 -3.71
C THR A 148 16.26 17.58 -3.01
N TYR A 149 17.32 17.95 -3.73
CA TYR A 149 18.47 18.66 -3.16
C TYR A 149 18.52 20.16 -3.51
N PHE A 150 17.80 20.59 -4.54
CA PHE A 150 17.80 21.98 -5.03
C PHE A 150 16.36 22.47 -5.26
N GLY A 151 16.14 23.78 -5.11
CA GLY A 151 14.84 24.40 -5.41
C GLY A 151 13.74 24.15 -4.39
N LEU A 152 14.08 23.67 -3.18
CA LEU A 152 13.11 23.45 -2.11
C LEU A 152 12.71 24.75 -1.41
N PRO A 153 11.47 24.85 -0.89
CA PRO A 153 11.07 25.94 -0.02
C PRO A 153 11.95 25.99 1.24
N ARG A 154 12.28 27.20 1.70
CA ARG A 154 13.19 27.42 2.83
C ARG A 154 12.77 26.68 4.11
N TRP A 155 11.46 26.60 4.37
CA TRP A 155 10.94 25.91 5.54
C TRP A 155 11.12 24.39 5.46
N VAL A 156 11.12 23.80 4.25
CA VAL A 156 11.43 22.37 4.04
C VAL A 156 12.90 22.12 4.30
N THR A 157 13.79 22.98 3.82
CA THR A 157 15.24 22.87 4.04
C THR A 157 15.64 23.00 5.51
N ILE A 158 14.82 23.67 6.34
CA ILE A 158 15.03 23.71 7.80
C ILE A 158 14.64 22.40 8.48
N LEU A 159 13.71 21.63 7.89
CA LEU A 159 13.19 20.38 8.44
C LEU A 159 13.91 19.13 7.93
N GLN A 160 14.67 19.23 6.83
CA GLN A 160 15.54 18.17 6.30
C GLN A 160 16.84 18.06 7.10
#